data_AF-A0A2F0ALF4-F1
#
_entry.id   AF-A0A2F0ALF4-F1
#
_cell.length_a   1.000
_cell.length_b   1.000
_cell.length_c   1.000
_cell.angle_alpha   90.00
_cell.angle_beta   90.00
_cell.angle_gamma   90.00
#
_symmetry.space_group_name_H-M   'P 1'
#
loop_
_entity.id
_entity.type
_entity.pdbx_description
1 polymer ?
#
loop_
_entity_poly.entity_id
_entity_poly.type
_entity_poly.pdbx_seq_one_letter_code
_entity_poly.pdbx_strand_id
1 'polypeptide(L)'
;MNPRILFLAFVLVSMGCSGGGDRSGSSSDTDMGVVTDLSVHTQAVDGLTEIRVSMAGMKPLLPGSPKNFIATGLFDDGSERDLTDDVIWTTSNAAVASFEDDPRHAFAEVKTDGNVAVTARIGGVEGTLNTCTYPADFSPYLRSIRTQGGGECPCDLPAPIPYVYWENAHYPSGEVKPLRFGDLHCDESVSIMIFVVGTTWCGACTSYAQRISQSAAAIEAAGGRIIFIELEDDNHAPCTSEIANRHLSRYIGDVGIRVGDADTQPGGGGYMANSGVVRAYPTVVIVRRSDMRIIADDSTGARDLDLVAVAQNPDQDWTAPAPAMVENRCDGPDEQSEPNNSPMQAAPLGLGRQAGGICDGHADFFEVRETGPWQLNVDFIHDVGDLDVAVWDTSVDGPLRGQNGEVVGGFTQDDGEIVEHVGPALIRISGFQGASASYSLTLIARP
;
A
#
# COMPACT_ATOMS: atom_id res chain seq x y z
N MET A 1 57.21 8.87 28.05
CA MET A 1 55.79 8.66 27.71
C MET A 1 55.43 9.76 26.71
N ASN A 2 55.87 9.59 25.47
CA ASN A 2 55.22 8.87 24.36
C ASN A 2 54.25 9.81 23.60
N PRO A 3 54.42 10.00 22.27
CA PRO A 3 54.17 11.31 21.64
C PRO A 3 53.21 11.28 20.41
N ARG A 4 52.92 12.49 19.88
CA ARG A 4 52.65 12.87 18.46
C ARG A 4 51.23 12.64 17.86
N ILE A 5 50.48 13.61 17.27
CA ILE A 5 50.69 14.87 16.47
C ILE A 5 51.52 14.58 15.19
N LEU A 6 51.17 14.83 13.91
CA LEU A 6 50.11 15.54 13.16
C LEU A 6 50.50 15.47 11.65
N PHE A 7 49.52 15.46 10.73
CA PHE A 7 49.51 16.01 9.34
C PHE A 7 50.63 15.76 8.29
N LEU A 8 50.15 15.48 7.07
CA LEU A 8 50.56 15.96 5.72
C LEU A 8 52.04 16.33 5.47
N ALA A 9 52.66 15.72 4.44
CA ALA A 9 52.87 16.37 3.12
C ALA A 9 53.99 15.77 2.23
N PHE A 10 53.64 15.60 0.95
CA PHE A 10 54.35 16.01 -0.28
C PHE A 10 55.33 15.12 -1.07
N VAL A 11 55.14 15.29 -2.40
CA VAL A 11 55.75 14.73 -3.61
C VAL A 11 57.27 14.98 -3.73
N LEU A 12 57.96 14.03 -4.35
CA LEU A 12 59.39 14.02 -4.62
C LEU A 12 59.74 14.63 -6.00
N VAL A 13 60.70 15.56 -6.04
CA VAL A 13 61.69 15.68 -7.12
C VAL A 13 63.06 16.01 -6.49
N SER A 14 64.10 15.38 -7.01
CA SER A 14 65.48 15.36 -6.51
C SER A 14 66.33 16.58 -6.90
N MET A 15 67.26 16.95 -6.01
CA MET A 15 68.73 17.08 -6.23
C MET A 15 69.34 17.90 -5.09
N GLY A 16 70.37 17.36 -4.42
CA GLY A 16 71.16 18.13 -3.45
C GLY A 16 72.02 17.25 -2.55
N CYS A 17 73.33 17.49 -2.59
CA CYS A 17 74.42 16.66 -2.08
C CYS A 17 74.83 16.98 -0.62
N SER A 18 75.55 16.04 0.02
CA SER A 18 76.41 16.20 1.21
C SER A 18 75.68 16.23 2.57
N GLY A 19 76.08 15.54 3.65
CA GLY A 19 77.19 14.65 3.95
C GLY A 19 77.26 14.41 5.48
N GLY A 20 77.61 13.18 5.90
CA GLY A 20 78.31 12.88 7.16
C GLY A 20 77.54 12.69 8.48
N GLY A 21 77.69 11.50 9.08
CA GLY A 21 77.96 11.38 10.53
C GLY A 21 76.95 10.67 11.44
N ASP A 22 77.02 9.34 11.49
CA ASP A 22 76.97 8.44 12.66
C ASP A 22 75.96 8.57 13.84
N ARG A 23 75.18 7.48 13.96
CA ARG A 23 74.87 6.64 15.15
C ARG A 23 73.48 6.65 15.80
N SER A 24 72.96 5.41 15.83
CA SER A 24 72.10 4.71 16.80
C SER A 24 70.59 4.98 16.85
N GLY A 25 69.82 3.95 16.48
CA GLY A 25 68.90 3.29 17.41
C GLY A 25 67.38 3.45 17.20
N SER A 26 66.76 2.36 16.71
CA SER A 26 65.38 1.88 16.88
C SER A 26 64.19 2.59 16.21
N SER A 27 63.57 1.86 15.25
CA SER A 27 62.16 1.39 15.21
C SER A 27 61.08 2.38 15.68
N SER A 28 59.99 2.66 14.98
CA SER A 28 59.19 1.81 14.09
C SER A 28 58.38 2.68 13.13
N ASP A 29 58.32 2.20 11.91
CA ASP A 29 57.48 2.59 10.79
C ASP A 29 56.00 2.32 11.11
N THR A 30 55.12 3.31 10.93
CA THR A 30 53.67 3.09 10.73
C THR A 30 53.20 4.04 9.66
N ASP A 31 53.36 3.57 8.43
CA ASP A 31 52.67 4.00 7.23
C ASP A 31 51.15 3.81 7.43
N MET A 32 50.36 4.86 7.19
CA MET A 32 48.92 4.75 7.02
C MET A 32 48.66 4.20 5.62
N GLY A 33 48.61 2.87 5.53
CA GLY A 33 48.19 2.18 4.33
C GLY A 33 46.76 2.56 3.97
N VAL A 34 46.62 3.37 2.91
CA VAL A 34 45.43 3.33 2.06
C VAL A 34 45.35 1.89 1.54
N VAL A 35 44.32 1.15 1.93
CA VAL A 35 44.08 -0.20 1.42
C VAL A 35 43.59 -0.07 -0.03
N THR A 36 44.51 0.10 -0.97
CA THR A 36 44.26 -0.10 -2.41
C THR A 36 44.60 -1.51 -2.86
N ASP A 37 44.86 -2.43 -1.94
CA ASP A 37 44.99 -3.85 -2.24
C ASP A 37 43.82 -4.60 -1.62
N LEU A 38 42.74 -4.71 -2.39
CA LEU A 38 41.70 -5.71 -2.16
C LEU A 38 42.33 -7.07 -2.51
N SER A 39 43.23 -7.54 -1.66
CA SER A 39 43.83 -8.86 -1.77
C SER A 39 42.71 -9.87 -1.58
N VAL A 40 42.14 -10.31 -2.70
CA VAL A 40 41.20 -11.43 -2.77
C VAL A 40 41.88 -12.58 -2.05
N HIS A 41 41.28 -13.08 -0.96
CA HIS A 41 41.71 -14.34 -0.39
C HIS A 41 41.42 -15.42 -1.45
N THR A 42 42.42 -15.72 -2.29
CA THR A 42 42.31 -16.63 -3.43
C THR A 42 42.40 -18.09 -2.98
N GLN A 43 41.68 -18.48 -1.93
CA GLN A 43 41.33 -19.88 -1.79
C GLN A 43 40.21 -20.16 -2.78
N ALA A 44 40.60 -20.61 -3.98
CA ALA A 44 39.66 -21.23 -4.90
C ALA A 44 39.06 -22.45 -4.19
N VAL A 45 37.76 -22.44 -4.00
CA VAL A 45 37.02 -23.56 -3.44
C VAL A 45 36.64 -24.46 -4.62
N ASP A 46 37.26 -25.64 -4.70
CA ASP A 46 37.06 -26.56 -5.80
C ASP A 46 35.57 -26.98 -5.91
N GLY A 47 35.04 -26.98 -7.11
CA GLY A 47 33.64 -27.26 -7.40
C GLY A 47 32.63 -26.18 -6.97
N LEU A 48 33.02 -25.06 -6.36
CA LEU A 48 32.06 -23.99 -5.98
C LEU A 48 31.53 -23.26 -7.23
N THR A 49 30.22 -23.21 -7.37
CA THR A 49 29.53 -22.61 -8.52
C THR A 49 28.79 -21.32 -8.19
N GLU A 50 28.16 -21.23 -7.01
CA GLU A 50 27.32 -20.09 -6.59
C GLU A 50 27.44 -19.88 -5.09
N ILE A 51 27.28 -18.64 -4.62
CA ILE A 51 27.08 -18.30 -3.21
C ILE A 51 25.71 -17.65 -3.06
N ARG A 52 24.88 -18.19 -2.15
CA ARG A 52 23.62 -17.59 -1.73
C ARG A 52 23.80 -16.92 -0.39
N VAL A 53 23.45 -15.63 -0.32
CA VAL A 53 23.48 -14.88 0.93
C VAL A 53 22.08 -14.79 1.51
N SER A 54 21.94 -15.15 2.78
CA SER A 54 20.72 -14.96 3.56
C SER A 54 21.05 -14.30 4.90
N MET A 55 20.03 -13.96 5.68
CA MET A 55 20.19 -13.38 7.01
C MET A 55 19.26 -14.08 8.01
N ALA A 56 19.75 -14.26 9.24
CA ALA A 56 18.95 -14.81 10.31
C ALA A 56 17.96 -13.75 10.82
N GLY A 57 16.66 -14.04 10.68
CA GLY A 57 15.58 -13.17 11.11
C GLY A 57 14.98 -12.34 9.98
N MET A 58 14.02 -11.50 10.35
CA MET A 58 13.15 -10.80 9.40
C MET A 58 13.83 -9.63 8.69
N LYS A 59 13.48 -9.44 7.41
CA LYS A 59 13.72 -8.24 6.61
C LYS A 59 12.56 -7.24 6.85
N PRO A 60 12.86 -5.94 7.03
CA PRO A 60 14.14 -5.28 6.83
C PRO A 60 14.94 -5.20 8.13
N LEU A 61 16.18 -4.76 7.98
CA LEU A 61 17.09 -4.54 9.10
C LEU A 61 16.52 -3.43 10.01
N LEU A 62 16.67 -3.57 11.33
CA LEU A 62 16.30 -2.51 12.28
C LEU A 62 17.57 -1.82 12.76
N PRO A 63 17.67 -0.48 12.66
CA PRO A 63 18.77 0.26 13.28
C PRO A 63 18.93 -0.11 14.76
N GLY A 64 20.18 -0.27 15.21
CA GLY A 64 20.52 -0.70 16.56
C GLY A 64 20.32 -2.19 16.85
N SER A 65 19.80 -2.97 15.91
CA SER A 65 19.71 -4.44 16.01
C SER A 65 20.74 -5.09 15.11
N PRO A 66 21.80 -5.70 15.65
CA PRO A 66 22.78 -6.39 14.84
C PRO A 66 22.18 -7.66 14.22
N LYS A 67 22.75 -8.09 13.09
CA LYS A 67 22.23 -9.21 12.30
C LYS A 67 23.34 -10.14 11.84
N ASN A 68 23.06 -11.44 11.93
CA ASN A 68 23.92 -12.49 11.38
C ASN A 68 23.51 -12.78 9.93
N PHE A 69 24.48 -12.76 9.03
CA PHE A 69 24.35 -13.21 7.66
C PHE A 69 24.85 -14.66 7.56
N ILE A 70 24.35 -15.37 6.54
CA ILE A 70 24.71 -16.76 6.25
C ILE A 70 25.06 -16.84 4.78
N ALA A 71 26.22 -17.44 4.46
CA ALA A 71 26.64 -17.71 3.10
C ALA A 71 26.55 -19.22 2.84
N THR A 72 25.66 -19.63 1.93
CA THR A 72 25.53 -21.03 1.50
C THR A 72 26.14 -21.19 0.11
N GLY A 73 27.19 -22.01 0.00
CA GLY A 73 27.81 -22.35 -1.27
C GLY A 73 27.13 -23.52 -1.96
N LEU A 74 26.87 -23.40 -3.26
CA LEU A 74 26.40 -24.47 -4.14
C LEU A 74 27.55 -25.04 -4.97
N PHE A 75 27.71 -26.36 -4.95
CA PHE A 75 28.80 -27.05 -5.62
C PHE A 75 28.33 -27.77 -6.90
N ASP A 76 29.25 -28.02 -7.82
CA ASP A 76 29.03 -28.71 -9.10
C ASP A 76 28.56 -30.17 -8.95
N ASP A 77 28.86 -30.80 -7.81
CA ASP A 77 28.34 -32.09 -7.38
C ASP A 77 26.89 -32.04 -6.84
N GLY A 78 26.30 -30.84 -6.79
CA GLY A 78 24.96 -30.56 -6.28
C GLY A 78 24.87 -30.47 -4.75
N SER A 79 25.99 -30.55 -4.03
CA SER A 79 26.00 -30.36 -2.57
C SER A 79 25.92 -28.88 -2.18
N GLU A 80 25.33 -28.62 -1.01
CA GLU A 80 25.31 -27.29 -0.38
C GLU A 80 26.16 -27.31 0.89
N ARG A 81 26.95 -26.26 1.12
CA ARG A 81 27.76 -26.10 2.34
C ARG A 81 27.64 -24.71 2.91
N ASP A 82 27.66 -24.63 4.24
CA ASP A 82 27.80 -23.35 4.94
C ASP A 82 29.24 -22.85 4.80
N LEU A 83 29.40 -21.65 4.25
CA LEU A 83 30.66 -20.96 4.01
C LEU A 83 30.74 -19.64 4.80
N THR A 84 29.86 -19.45 5.80
CA THR A 84 29.67 -18.19 6.53
C THR A 84 30.97 -17.64 7.13
N ASP A 85 31.81 -18.52 7.67
CA ASP A 85 33.09 -18.15 8.30
C ASP A 85 34.29 -18.19 7.32
N ASP A 86 34.08 -18.70 6.09
CA ASP A 86 35.10 -18.85 5.06
C ASP A 86 35.14 -17.65 4.10
N VAL A 87 33.99 -16.98 3.91
CA VAL A 87 33.83 -15.86 2.98
C VAL A 87 34.31 -14.54 3.58
N ILE A 88 34.62 -13.59 2.69
CA ILE A 88 34.82 -12.19 3.05
C ILE A 88 33.49 -11.47 2.86
N TRP A 89 32.98 -10.87 3.93
CA TRP A 89 31.79 -10.03 3.95
C TRP A 89 32.12 -8.58 3.66
N THR A 90 31.33 -7.96 2.79
CA THR A 90 31.43 -6.53 2.45
C THR A 90 30.05 -5.89 2.38
N THR A 91 30.02 -4.57 2.55
CA THR A 91 28.81 -3.73 2.54
C THR A 91 28.97 -2.65 1.47
N SER A 92 27.90 -2.34 0.74
CA SER A 92 27.90 -1.20 -0.19
C SER A 92 27.90 0.15 0.52
N ASN A 93 27.51 0.21 1.79
CA ASN A 93 27.42 1.45 2.57
C ASN A 93 27.64 1.21 4.07
N ALA A 94 28.87 1.47 4.54
CA ALA A 94 29.26 1.33 5.94
C ALA A 94 28.58 2.32 6.91
N ALA A 95 27.92 3.36 6.40
CA ALA A 95 27.10 4.26 7.19
C ALA A 95 25.73 3.65 7.53
N VAL A 96 25.23 2.72 6.72
CA VAL A 96 23.94 2.01 6.92
C VAL A 96 24.18 0.70 7.69
N ALA A 97 25.12 -0.13 7.23
CA ALA A 97 25.48 -1.37 7.90
C ALA A 97 26.98 -1.63 7.82
N SER A 98 27.62 -2.01 8.93
CA SER A 98 29.05 -2.35 8.97
C SER A 98 29.30 -3.67 9.69
N PHE A 99 30.19 -4.48 9.12
CA PHE A 99 30.74 -5.66 9.77
C PHE A 99 31.78 -5.27 10.83
N GLU A 100 32.02 -6.16 11.80
CA GLU A 100 33.11 -6.01 12.77
C GLU A 100 34.49 -5.95 12.08
N ASP A 101 35.54 -5.63 12.84
CA ASP A 101 36.90 -5.46 12.31
C ASP A 101 37.46 -6.70 11.58
N ASP A 102 36.95 -7.91 11.84
CA ASP A 102 37.24 -9.11 11.03
C ASP A 102 36.17 -9.27 9.93
N PRO A 103 36.53 -9.13 8.64
CA PRO A 103 35.58 -9.23 7.53
C PRO A 103 35.05 -10.64 7.30
N ARG A 104 35.49 -11.66 8.07
CA ARG A 104 34.90 -13.01 8.06
C ARG A 104 33.78 -13.18 9.08
N HIS A 105 33.62 -12.23 10.01
CA HIS A 105 32.48 -12.25 10.90
C HIS A 105 31.24 -11.86 10.12
N ALA A 106 30.26 -12.76 10.05
CA ALA A 106 29.00 -12.50 9.38
C ALA A 106 28.04 -11.62 10.20
N PHE A 107 28.54 -10.92 11.21
CA PHE A 107 27.77 -10.06 12.10
C PHE A 107 27.89 -8.61 11.64
N ALA A 108 26.78 -8.00 11.20
CA ALA A 108 26.74 -6.58 10.87
C ALA A 108 25.91 -5.79 11.88
N GLU A 109 26.47 -4.65 12.31
CA GLU A 109 25.73 -3.62 13.02
C GLU A 109 24.97 -2.74 12.02
N VAL A 110 23.69 -2.51 12.30
CA VAL A 110 22.81 -1.67 11.48
C VAL A 110 22.66 -0.32 12.17
N LYS A 111 23.04 0.77 11.50
CA LYS A 111 23.23 2.08 12.14
C LYS A 111 22.10 3.07 11.87
N THR A 112 21.61 3.13 10.65
CA THR A 112 20.58 4.10 10.21
C THR A 112 19.76 3.53 9.06
N ASP A 113 18.73 4.27 8.68
CA ASP A 113 17.89 4.05 7.51
C ASP A 113 18.66 4.10 6.16
N GLY A 114 18.27 3.28 5.20
CA GLY A 114 18.84 3.23 3.85
C GLY A 114 18.83 1.84 3.20
N ASN A 115 19.17 1.83 1.92
CA ASN A 115 19.41 0.61 1.14
C ASN A 115 20.89 0.20 1.25
N VAL A 116 21.14 -1.10 1.41
CA VAL A 116 22.48 -1.66 1.50
C VAL A 116 22.55 -3.04 0.83
N ALA A 117 23.63 -3.26 0.08
CA ALA A 117 23.97 -4.56 -0.47
C ALA A 117 25.05 -5.21 0.40
N VAL A 118 24.80 -6.43 0.84
CA VAL A 118 25.75 -7.26 1.58
C VAL A 118 26.29 -8.33 0.65
N THR A 119 27.61 -8.40 0.49
CA THR A 119 28.26 -9.32 -0.45
C THR A 119 29.22 -10.26 0.28
N ALA A 120 29.06 -11.56 0.05
CA ALA A 120 29.97 -12.62 0.47
C ALA A 120 30.84 -13.06 -0.70
N ARG A 121 32.16 -13.13 -0.51
CA ARG A 121 33.10 -13.50 -1.57
C ARG A 121 34.14 -14.52 -1.11
N ILE A 122 34.36 -15.56 -1.90
CA ILE A 122 35.47 -16.51 -1.73
C ILE A 122 35.90 -17.08 -3.09
N GLY A 123 37.21 -17.25 -3.30
CA GLY A 123 37.71 -17.94 -4.51
C GLY A 123 37.35 -17.29 -5.84
N GLY A 124 36.95 -16.02 -5.85
CA GLY A 124 36.47 -15.31 -7.04
C GLY A 124 34.97 -15.45 -7.33
N VAL A 125 34.24 -16.27 -6.57
CA VAL A 125 32.77 -16.36 -6.59
C VAL A 125 32.21 -15.36 -5.57
N GLU A 126 31.12 -14.70 -5.93
CA GLU A 126 30.43 -13.75 -5.05
C GLU A 126 28.92 -14.02 -5.02
N GLY A 127 28.31 -13.74 -3.87
CA GLY A 127 26.87 -13.72 -3.67
C GLY A 127 26.46 -12.43 -2.99
N THR A 128 25.38 -11.81 -3.45
CA THR A 128 24.90 -10.51 -2.94
C THR A 128 23.47 -10.60 -2.45
N LEU A 129 23.22 -10.04 -1.27
CA LEU A 129 21.89 -9.81 -0.71
C LEU A 129 21.61 -8.30 -0.66
N ASN A 130 20.60 -7.87 -1.41
CA ASN A 130 20.08 -6.50 -1.32
C ASN A 130 19.05 -6.41 -0.19
N THR A 131 19.30 -5.53 0.77
CA THR A 131 18.42 -5.29 1.91
C THR A 131 18.27 -3.80 2.17
N CYS A 132 17.26 -3.46 2.95
CA CYS A 132 17.03 -2.10 3.40
C CYS A 132 16.75 -2.13 4.90
N THR A 133 16.60 -0.96 5.48
CA THR A 133 16.38 -0.77 6.93
C THR A 133 15.11 0.04 7.17
N TYR A 134 14.28 -0.30 8.16
CA TYR A 134 13.19 0.58 8.61
C TYR A 134 13.76 1.84 9.28
N PRO A 135 13.01 2.97 9.30
CA PRO A 135 13.34 4.14 10.10
C PRO A 135 13.56 3.81 11.59
N ALA A 136 14.48 4.53 12.24
CA ALA A 136 14.93 4.24 13.61
C ALA A 136 13.87 4.46 14.71
N ASP A 137 12.77 5.15 14.40
CA ASP A 137 11.61 5.34 15.28
C ASP A 137 10.65 4.13 15.29
N PHE A 138 11.00 3.08 14.55
CA PHE A 138 10.34 1.78 14.56
C PHE A 138 10.48 1.10 15.94
N SER A 139 9.44 1.23 16.79
CA SER A 139 9.34 0.46 18.03
C SER A 139 8.69 -0.90 17.75
N PRO A 140 9.32 -2.04 18.11
CA PRO A 140 8.74 -3.37 17.91
C PRO A 140 7.48 -3.64 18.74
N TYR A 141 7.09 -2.71 19.62
CA TYR A 141 5.88 -2.79 20.43
C TYR A 141 5.20 -1.42 20.57
N LEU A 142 4.36 -1.05 19.61
CA LEU A 142 3.28 -0.12 19.90
C LEU A 142 2.03 -0.92 20.29
N ARG A 143 1.97 -1.27 21.58
CA ARG A 143 0.65 -1.45 22.23
C ARG A 143 -0.07 -0.10 22.12
N SER A 144 -1.28 -0.15 21.60
CA SER A 144 -2.22 0.95 21.34
C SER A 144 -2.07 1.67 20.00
N ILE A 145 -2.70 1.11 18.96
CA ILE A 145 -3.63 1.95 18.20
C ILE A 145 -4.97 1.91 18.94
N ARG A 146 -5.07 2.74 19.96
CA ARG A 146 -6.34 3.20 20.49
C ARG A 146 -6.18 4.70 20.70
N THR A 147 -6.13 5.46 19.61
CA THR A 147 -6.38 6.90 19.70
C THR A 147 -7.87 7.07 19.96
N GLN A 148 -8.16 7.41 21.22
CA GLN A 148 -9.51 7.71 21.69
C GLN A 148 -10.05 8.96 20.99
N GLY A 149 -11.32 8.90 20.58
CA GLY A 149 -12.09 10.05 20.12
C GLY A 149 -12.46 9.95 18.65
N GLY A 150 -13.76 9.88 18.37
CA GLY A 150 -14.29 9.86 17.01
C GLY A 150 -13.99 11.15 16.22
N GLY A 151 -13.98 11.01 14.89
CA GLY A 151 -13.75 12.08 13.92
C GLY A 151 -12.27 12.38 13.79
N GLU A 152 -11.49 11.57 13.11
CA GLU A 152 -11.09 11.66 11.68
C GLU A 152 -9.88 10.71 11.65
N CYS A 153 -9.59 10.01 10.55
CA CYS A 153 -8.30 9.34 10.42
C CYS A 153 -7.35 10.46 9.93
N PRO A 154 -6.47 11.04 10.75
CA PRO A 154 -5.48 11.94 10.19
C PRO A 154 -4.54 11.04 9.40
N CYS A 155 -4.48 11.20 8.07
CA CYS A 155 -3.42 10.57 7.28
C CYS A 155 -2.02 10.94 7.82
N ASP A 156 -1.93 11.93 8.70
CA ASP A 156 -0.81 12.15 9.62
C ASP A 156 -0.82 11.20 10.83
N LEU A 157 -0.68 9.88 10.62
CA LEU A 157 -0.06 9.08 11.67
C LEU A 157 1.43 9.48 11.70
N PRO A 158 1.92 10.16 12.75
CA PRO A 158 3.28 10.69 12.75
C PRO A 158 4.35 9.59 12.72
N ALA A 159 3.97 8.35 13.06
CA ALA A 159 4.84 7.19 13.13
C ALA A 159 4.63 6.24 11.92
N PRO A 160 5.72 5.64 11.39
CA PRO A 160 5.62 4.58 10.37
C PRO A 160 4.75 3.40 10.81
N ILE A 161 4.12 2.73 9.84
CA ILE A 161 3.36 1.50 10.09
C ILE A 161 4.29 0.43 10.68
N PRO A 162 3.88 -0.27 11.75
CA PRO A 162 4.68 -1.31 12.37
C PRO A 162 4.87 -2.49 11.43
N TYR A 163 5.83 -3.35 11.78
CA TYR A 163 6.15 -4.52 10.98
C TYR A 163 5.04 -5.54 11.14
N VAL A 164 4.20 -5.61 10.11
CA VAL A 164 3.11 -6.58 10.00
C VAL A 164 3.49 -7.61 8.95
N TYR A 165 3.15 -8.87 9.20
CA TYR A 165 3.38 -9.95 8.28
C TYR A 165 2.36 -11.09 8.39
N TRP A 166 2.30 -11.88 7.33
CA TRP A 166 1.57 -13.14 7.22
C TRP A 166 2.55 -14.20 6.75
N GLU A 167 2.57 -15.38 7.37
CA GLU A 167 3.44 -16.48 6.92
C GLU A 167 2.87 -17.20 5.70
N ASN A 168 1.54 -17.20 5.53
CA ASN A 168 0.83 -17.95 4.50
C ASN A 168 0.01 -17.02 3.58
N ALA A 169 0.64 -16.03 2.96
CA ALA A 169 -0.04 -15.17 2.00
C ALA A 169 -0.16 -15.87 0.64
N HIS A 170 -1.34 -15.75 0.02
CA HIS A 170 -1.60 -16.31 -1.31
C HIS A 170 -1.33 -15.27 -2.38
N TYR A 171 -0.38 -15.54 -3.27
CA TYR A 171 0.01 -14.64 -4.35
C TYR A 171 -0.72 -14.97 -5.66
N PRO A 172 -0.84 -14.00 -6.59
CA PRO A 172 -1.42 -14.21 -7.92
C PRO A 172 -0.82 -15.35 -8.74
N SER A 173 0.45 -15.69 -8.47
CA SER A 173 1.14 -16.80 -9.14
C SER A 173 0.65 -18.19 -8.69
N GLY A 174 -0.22 -18.27 -7.67
CA GLY A 174 -0.60 -19.50 -6.98
C GLY A 174 0.39 -19.93 -5.89
N GLU A 175 1.47 -19.18 -5.68
CA GLU A 175 2.44 -19.44 -4.61
C GLU A 175 1.86 -19.03 -3.25
N VAL A 176 2.12 -19.85 -2.22
CA VAL A 176 1.87 -19.51 -0.82
C VAL A 176 3.21 -19.28 -0.15
N LYS A 177 3.46 -18.05 0.28
CA LYS A 177 4.71 -17.65 0.95
C LYS A 177 4.48 -16.50 1.91
N PRO A 178 5.47 -16.15 2.75
CA PRO A 178 5.34 -15.01 3.62
C PRO A 178 5.12 -13.70 2.86
N LEU A 179 4.23 -12.86 3.37
CA LEU A 179 4.09 -11.45 3.01
C LEU A 179 4.56 -10.63 4.21
N ARG A 180 5.57 -9.79 4.01
CA ARG A 180 6.13 -8.93 5.05
C ARG A 180 6.11 -7.50 4.55
N PHE A 181 5.59 -6.57 5.34
CA PHE A 181 5.61 -5.15 4.97
C PHE A 181 7.04 -4.65 4.74
N GLY A 182 7.99 -5.23 5.47
CA GLY A 182 9.41 -5.01 5.25
C GLY A 182 9.93 -5.36 3.86
N ASP A 183 9.44 -6.46 3.30
CA ASP A 183 9.85 -6.87 1.95
C ASP A 183 9.28 -5.92 0.91
N LEU A 184 8.03 -5.48 1.09
CA LEU A 184 7.38 -4.47 0.25
C LEU A 184 8.09 -3.11 0.34
N HIS A 185 8.53 -2.70 1.55
CA HIS A 185 9.30 -1.47 1.76
C HIS A 185 10.61 -1.47 0.96
N CYS A 186 11.30 -2.61 0.90
CA CYS A 186 12.54 -2.75 0.16
C CYS A 186 12.36 -3.07 -1.34
N ASP A 187 11.13 -3.27 -1.82
CA ASP A 187 10.85 -3.54 -3.22
C ASP A 187 10.69 -2.22 -3.97
N GLU A 188 11.73 -1.79 -4.69
CA GLU A 188 11.71 -0.55 -5.48
C GLU A 188 10.69 -0.57 -6.64
N SER A 189 10.12 -1.74 -6.99
CA SER A 189 9.01 -1.80 -7.95
C SER A 189 7.66 -1.38 -7.34
N VAL A 190 7.59 -1.28 -6.01
CA VAL A 190 6.41 -0.84 -5.28
C VAL A 190 6.55 0.66 -4.97
N SER A 191 5.52 1.43 -5.30
CA SER A 191 5.40 2.84 -4.92
C SER A 191 4.43 3.00 -3.75
N ILE A 192 3.33 2.25 -3.79
CA ILE A 192 2.30 2.21 -2.75
C ILE A 192 1.82 0.78 -2.49
N MET A 193 1.38 0.53 -1.27
CA MET A 193 0.63 -0.67 -0.88
C MET A 193 -0.83 -0.27 -0.69
N ILE A 194 -1.73 -1.01 -1.31
CA ILE A 194 -3.18 -0.77 -1.28
C ILE A 194 -3.80 -1.92 -0.51
N PHE A 195 -4.30 -1.63 0.68
CA PHE A 195 -4.99 -2.59 1.54
C PHE A 195 -6.48 -2.46 1.33
N VAL A 196 -7.08 -3.46 0.71
CA VAL A 196 -8.53 -3.57 0.54
C VAL A 196 -9.06 -4.49 1.63
N VAL A 197 -9.74 -3.90 2.61
CA VAL A 197 -10.18 -4.58 3.82
C VAL A 197 -11.66 -4.92 3.73
N GLY A 198 -11.99 -6.19 3.90
CA GLY A 198 -13.35 -6.73 3.82
C GLY A 198 -13.64 -7.81 4.85
N THR A 199 -14.83 -8.40 4.71
CA THR A 199 -15.24 -9.62 5.39
C THR A 199 -15.95 -10.55 4.40
N THR A 200 -15.96 -11.86 4.66
CA THR A 200 -16.52 -12.82 3.68
C THR A 200 -18.04 -12.74 3.57
N TRP A 201 -18.70 -12.31 4.65
CA TRP A 201 -20.16 -12.13 4.71
C TRP A 201 -20.63 -10.77 4.16
N CYS A 202 -19.70 -9.86 3.85
CA CYS A 202 -20.02 -8.52 3.37
C CYS A 202 -20.11 -8.50 1.84
N GLY A 203 -21.35 -8.46 1.31
CA GLY A 203 -21.61 -8.35 -0.12
C GLY A 203 -20.96 -7.12 -0.76
N ALA A 204 -21.10 -5.95 -0.12
CA ALA A 204 -20.48 -4.70 -0.59
C ALA A 204 -18.95 -4.78 -0.66
N CYS A 205 -18.31 -5.52 0.25
CA CYS A 205 -16.87 -5.73 0.28
C CYS A 205 -16.42 -6.58 -0.90
N THR A 206 -17.19 -7.62 -1.21
CA THR A 206 -16.96 -8.47 -2.38
C THR A 206 -17.10 -7.68 -3.68
N SER A 207 -18.18 -6.90 -3.82
CA SER A 207 -18.37 -6.01 -4.98
C SER A 207 -17.25 -4.98 -5.12
N TYR A 208 -16.77 -4.43 -4.00
CA TYR A 208 -15.64 -3.50 -4.00
C TYR A 208 -14.35 -4.17 -4.50
N ALA A 209 -14.03 -5.37 -4.00
CA ALA A 209 -12.87 -6.12 -4.46
C ALA A 209 -12.94 -6.44 -5.96
N GLN A 210 -14.12 -6.78 -6.48
CA GLN A 210 -14.35 -6.99 -7.91
C GLN A 210 -14.03 -5.74 -8.74
N ARG A 211 -14.44 -4.55 -8.30
CA ARG A 211 -14.12 -3.31 -9.01
C ARG A 211 -12.63 -3.01 -9.03
N ILE A 212 -11.95 -3.15 -7.89
CA ILE A 212 -10.48 -3.01 -7.84
C ILE A 212 -9.81 -4.01 -8.78
N SER A 213 -10.34 -5.23 -8.89
CA SER A 213 -9.76 -6.26 -9.75
C SER A 213 -9.81 -5.92 -11.25
N GLN A 214 -10.79 -5.13 -11.69
CA GLN A 214 -10.90 -4.69 -13.09
C GLN A 214 -9.77 -3.73 -13.49
N SER A 215 -9.29 -2.92 -12.55
CA SER A 215 -8.21 -1.94 -12.76
C SER A 215 -6.84 -2.41 -12.24
N ALA A 216 -6.76 -3.65 -11.74
CA ALA A 216 -5.57 -4.13 -11.05
C ALA A 216 -4.30 -4.09 -11.91
N ALA A 217 -4.40 -4.44 -13.19
CA ALA A 217 -3.25 -4.39 -14.10
C ALA A 217 -2.69 -2.97 -14.27
N ALA A 218 -3.57 -1.95 -14.33
CA ALA A 218 -3.15 -0.55 -14.42
C ALA A 218 -2.54 -0.05 -13.11
N ILE A 219 -3.13 -0.44 -11.97
CA ILE A 219 -2.62 -0.14 -10.64
C ILE A 219 -1.21 -0.74 -10.45
N GLU A 220 -1.03 -2.02 -10.78
CA GLU A 220 0.26 -2.71 -10.67
C GLU A 220 1.30 -2.11 -11.61
N ALA A 221 0.92 -1.76 -12.84
CA ALA A 221 1.81 -1.07 -13.78
C ALA A 221 2.25 0.31 -13.30
N ALA A 222 1.43 0.99 -12.48
CA ALA A 222 1.77 2.24 -11.83
C ALA A 222 2.60 2.09 -10.54
N GLY A 223 2.94 0.85 -10.15
CA GLY A 223 3.69 0.56 -8.92
C GLY A 223 2.81 0.36 -7.69
N GLY A 224 1.50 0.19 -7.85
CA GLY A 224 0.60 -0.16 -6.75
C GLY A 224 0.64 -1.66 -6.45
N ARG A 225 0.87 -2.04 -5.19
CA ARG A 225 0.73 -3.42 -4.73
C ARG A 225 -0.62 -3.62 -4.05
N ILE A 226 -1.47 -4.49 -4.59
CA ILE A 226 -2.80 -4.75 -4.04
C ILE A 226 -2.74 -5.92 -3.05
N ILE A 227 -3.22 -5.69 -1.83
CA ILE A 227 -3.38 -6.69 -0.78
C ILE A 227 -4.84 -6.69 -0.30
N PHE A 228 -5.54 -7.79 -0.53
CA PHE A 228 -6.87 -8.02 0.02
C PHE A 228 -6.76 -8.68 1.39
N ILE A 229 -7.40 -8.08 2.38
CA ILE A 229 -7.44 -8.58 3.75
C ILE A 229 -8.89 -8.88 4.13
N GLU A 230 -9.19 -10.15 4.38
CA GLU A 230 -10.46 -10.55 4.99
C GLU A 230 -10.28 -10.59 6.51
N LEU A 231 -11.04 -9.79 7.25
CA LEU A 231 -10.92 -9.76 8.71
C LEU A 231 -11.73 -10.87 9.37
N GLU A 232 -12.93 -11.11 8.87
CA GLU A 232 -13.89 -12.05 9.44
C GLU A 232 -14.43 -13.02 8.39
N ASP A 233 -14.65 -14.27 8.80
CA ASP A 233 -15.34 -15.29 8.03
C ASP A 233 -16.87 -15.23 8.22
N ASP A 234 -17.63 -16.06 7.51
CA ASP A 234 -19.11 -16.08 7.57
C ASP A 234 -19.69 -16.36 8.97
N ASN A 235 -18.87 -16.87 9.89
CA ASN A 235 -19.23 -17.10 11.29
C ASN A 235 -18.82 -15.95 12.21
N HIS A 236 -18.34 -14.84 11.65
CA HIS A 236 -17.77 -13.68 12.35
C HIS A 236 -16.54 -14.04 13.20
N ALA A 237 -15.83 -15.12 12.83
CA ALA A 237 -14.55 -15.47 13.44
C ALA A 237 -13.41 -14.85 12.61
N PRO A 238 -12.23 -14.59 13.21
CA PRO A 238 -11.06 -14.13 12.45
C PRO A 238 -10.79 -15.03 11.25
N CYS A 239 -10.69 -14.43 10.07
CA CYS A 239 -10.52 -15.15 8.82
C CYS A 239 -9.06 -15.56 8.62
N THR A 240 -8.79 -16.80 8.21
CA THR A 240 -7.42 -17.23 7.82
C THR A 240 -7.13 -16.88 6.37
N SER A 241 -5.86 -16.81 5.98
CA SER A 241 -5.44 -16.49 4.61
C SER A 241 -5.94 -17.50 3.59
N GLU A 242 -6.06 -18.77 3.98
CA GLU A 242 -6.66 -19.83 3.18
C GLU A 242 -8.16 -19.59 2.93
N ILE A 243 -8.92 -19.18 3.97
CA ILE A 243 -10.34 -18.87 3.83
C ILE A 243 -10.52 -17.62 2.96
N ALA A 244 -9.72 -16.58 3.21
CA ALA A 244 -9.72 -15.35 2.44
C ALA A 244 -9.49 -15.61 0.95
N ASN A 245 -8.43 -16.37 0.63
CA ASN A 245 -8.12 -16.75 -0.74
C ASN A 245 -9.28 -17.52 -1.40
N ARG A 246 -9.81 -18.55 -0.73
CA ARG A 246 -10.92 -19.35 -1.27
C ARG A 246 -12.20 -18.54 -1.51
N HIS A 247 -12.48 -17.54 -0.68
CA HIS A 247 -13.61 -16.64 -0.85
C HIS A 247 -13.38 -15.73 -2.06
N LEU A 248 -12.31 -14.95 -2.03
CA LEU A 248 -12.00 -13.93 -3.04
C LEU A 248 -11.77 -14.53 -4.43
N SER A 249 -11.13 -15.69 -4.55
CA SER A 249 -10.87 -16.32 -5.85
C SER A 249 -12.14 -16.61 -6.66
N ARG A 250 -13.30 -16.71 -6.02
CA ARG A 250 -14.60 -16.89 -6.72
C ARG A 250 -15.05 -15.64 -7.47
N TYR A 251 -14.57 -14.47 -7.04
CA TYR A 251 -15.05 -13.17 -7.50
C TYR A 251 -13.99 -12.39 -8.27
N ILE A 252 -12.72 -12.50 -7.88
CA ILE A 252 -11.61 -11.73 -8.45
C ILE A 252 -10.50 -12.60 -9.07
N GLY A 253 -10.73 -13.92 -9.20
CA GLY A 253 -9.76 -14.84 -9.80
C GLY A 253 -8.44 -14.90 -9.03
N ASP A 254 -7.32 -14.61 -9.70
CA ASP A 254 -5.97 -14.60 -9.12
C ASP A 254 -5.39 -13.19 -8.88
N VAL A 255 -6.21 -12.14 -8.95
CA VAL A 255 -5.78 -10.77 -8.72
C VAL A 255 -5.39 -10.48 -7.26
N GLY A 256 -4.26 -9.78 -7.08
CA GLY A 256 -3.77 -9.27 -5.80
C GLY A 256 -3.30 -10.35 -4.82
N ILE A 257 -2.65 -9.93 -3.73
CA ILE A 257 -2.24 -10.83 -2.64
C ILE A 257 -3.40 -10.99 -1.67
N ARG A 258 -3.63 -12.19 -1.12
CA ARG A 258 -4.73 -12.47 -0.20
C ARG A 258 -4.21 -12.95 1.14
N VAL A 259 -4.75 -12.34 2.18
CA VAL A 259 -4.42 -12.65 3.57
C VAL A 259 -5.66 -12.56 4.44
N GLY A 260 -5.65 -13.28 5.55
CA GLY A 260 -6.71 -13.25 6.54
C GLY A 260 -6.18 -12.75 7.88
N ASP A 261 -6.99 -12.00 8.63
CA ASP A 261 -6.52 -11.36 9.85
C ASP A 261 -6.21 -12.35 10.99
N ALA A 262 -6.71 -13.58 10.95
CA ALA A 262 -6.34 -14.64 11.89
C ALA A 262 -4.86 -15.01 11.82
N ASP A 263 -4.24 -14.86 10.65
CA ASP A 263 -2.84 -15.21 10.42
C ASP A 263 -1.90 -14.02 10.61
N THR A 264 -2.43 -12.82 10.89
CA THR A 264 -1.64 -11.60 11.04
C THR A 264 -0.70 -11.69 12.25
N GLN A 265 0.53 -11.25 12.02
CA GLN A 265 1.56 -11.14 13.03
C GLN A 265 2.23 -9.76 13.00
N PRO A 266 2.78 -9.29 14.14
CA PRO A 266 2.74 -9.90 15.46
C PRO A 266 1.38 -9.69 16.13
N GLY A 267 0.95 -10.63 16.99
CA GLY A 267 -0.23 -10.40 17.85
C GLY A 267 -1.24 -11.53 17.95
N GLY A 268 -1.04 -12.64 17.22
CA GLY A 268 -1.87 -13.85 17.36
C GLY A 268 -3.26 -13.76 16.73
N GLY A 269 -3.36 -13.09 15.57
CA GLY A 269 -4.60 -12.90 14.84
C GLY A 269 -5.46 -11.75 15.38
N GLY A 270 -6.15 -11.04 14.49
CA GLY A 270 -7.02 -9.91 14.86
C GLY A 270 -6.29 -8.56 15.01
N TYR A 271 -5.03 -8.45 14.55
CA TYR A 271 -4.26 -7.21 14.67
C TYR A 271 -4.91 -6.09 13.85
N MET A 272 -5.29 -6.37 12.59
CA MET A 272 -5.86 -5.36 11.69
C MET A 272 -7.24 -4.93 12.17
N ALA A 273 -8.08 -5.86 12.62
CA ALA A 273 -9.39 -5.55 13.20
C ALA A 273 -9.32 -4.63 14.43
N ASN A 274 -8.23 -4.70 15.21
CA ASN A 274 -8.02 -3.88 16.40
C ASN A 274 -7.17 -2.63 16.16
N SER A 275 -6.80 -2.36 14.91
CA SER A 275 -5.85 -1.29 14.56
C SER A 275 -6.45 0.11 14.55
N GLY A 276 -7.78 0.28 14.71
CA GLY A 276 -8.44 1.60 14.65
C GLY A 276 -8.40 2.31 13.28
N VAL A 277 -7.62 1.79 12.33
CA VAL A 277 -7.60 2.21 10.93
C VAL A 277 -8.89 1.75 10.23
N VAL A 278 -9.36 0.55 10.56
CA VAL A 278 -10.61 -0.01 10.03
C VAL A 278 -11.79 0.49 10.87
N ARG A 279 -12.65 1.30 10.25
CA ARG A 279 -13.83 1.90 10.91
C ARG A 279 -15.16 1.35 10.40
N ALA A 280 -15.18 0.89 9.15
CA ALA A 280 -16.34 0.30 8.49
C ALA A 280 -15.86 -0.72 7.45
N TYR A 281 -16.78 -1.45 6.83
CA TYR A 281 -16.47 -2.34 5.73
C TYR A 281 -17.30 -1.95 4.48
N PRO A 282 -16.72 -1.99 3.26
CA PRO A 282 -15.27 -2.10 3.01
C PRO A 282 -14.49 -0.89 3.54
N THR A 283 -13.19 -1.04 3.71
CA THR A 283 -12.24 0.06 3.93
C THR A 283 -11.05 -0.11 2.97
N VAL A 284 -10.55 0.98 2.40
CA VAL A 284 -9.28 1.01 1.67
C VAL A 284 -8.29 1.92 2.36
N VAL A 285 -7.06 1.41 2.51
CA VAL A 285 -5.94 2.14 3.09
C VAL A 285 -4.77 2.10 2.13
N ILE A 286 -4.21 3.26 1.81
CA ILE A 286 -3.05 3.38 0.93
C ILE A 286 -1.84 3.78 1.75
N VAL A 287 -0.78 2.98 1.65
CA VAL A 287 0.48 3.19 2.36
C VAL A 287 1.58 3.49 1.37
N ARG A 288 2.27 4.61 1.55
CA ARG A 288 3.45 4.97 0.76
C ARG A 288 4.61 4.07 1.14
N ARG A 289 5.29 3.49 0.15
CA ARG A 289 6.43 2.61 0.41
C ARG A 289 7.58 3.32 1.12
N SER A 290 7.94 4.53 0.70
CA SER A 290 9.18 5.21 1.11
C SER A 290 9.28 5.52 2.60
N ASP A 291 8.16 5.90 3.24
CA ASP A 291 8.09 6.26 4.66
C ASP A 291 7.13 5.38 5.47
N MET A 292 6.46 4.43 4.81
CA MET A 292 5.52 3.48 5.42
C MET A 292 4.36 4.18 6.13
N ARG A 293 3.94 5.35 5.63
CA ARG A 293 2.79 6.11 6.16
C ARG A 293 1.53 5.90 5.35
N ILE A 294 0.39 5.97 6.02
CA ILE A 294 -0.92 6.03 5.36
C ILE A 294 -1.02 7.41 4.69
N ILE A 295 -1.22 7.44 3.38
CA ILE A 295 -1.30 8.69 2.62
C ILE A 295 -2.72 8.99 2.13
N ALA A 296 -3.57 7.97 2.04
CA ALA A 296 -4.97 8.10 1.67
C ALA A 296 -5.78 6.96 2.28
N ASP A 297 -7.05 7.22 2.58
CA ASP A 297 -8.05 6.22 2.93
C ASP A 297 -9.44 6.66 2.48
N ASP A 298 -10.39 5.73 2.47
CA ASP A 298 -11.79 5.99 2.11
C ASP A 298 -12.65 6.47 3.30
N SER A 299 -12.04 6.72 4.47
CA SER A 299 -12.73 7.13 5.70
C SER A 299 -13.11 8.62 5.73
N THR A 300 -12.51 9.42 4.86
CA THR A 300 -12.77 10.87 4.70
C THR A 300 -13.97 11.18 3.79
N GLY A 301 -14.62 10.15 3.24
CA GLY A 301 -15.76 10.31 2.32
C GLY A 301 -15.38 10.36 0.84
N ALA A 302 -14.08 10.35 0.51
CA ALA A 302 -13.57 10.11 -0.83
C ALA A 302 -13.71 8.62 -1.18
N ARG A 303 -14.94 8.17 -1.48
CA ARG A 303 -15.22 6.77 -1.85
C ARG A 303 -14.64 6.36 -3.21
N ASP A 304 -14.01 7.29 -3.92
CA ASP A 304 -13.51 7.18 -5.29
C ASP A 304 -12.07 7.67 -5.40
N LEU A 305 -11.17 7.04 -4.62
CA LEU A 305 -9.73 7.25 -4.78
C LEU A 305 -9.29 6.68 -6.13
N ASP A 306 -8.74 7.54 -6.99
CA ASP A 306 -8.03 7.09 -8.20
C ASP A 306 -6.71 6.41 -7.78
N LEU A 307 -6.78 5.10 -7.57
CA LEU A 307 -5.65 4.29 -7.12
C LEU A 307 -4.47 4.31 -8.10
N VAL A 308 -4.73 4.51 -9.39
CA VAL A 308 -3.68 4.61 -10.41
C VAL A 308 -2.96 5.95 -10.27
N ALA A 309 -3.70 7.04 -10.11
CA ALA A 309 -3.11 8.36 -9.90
C ALA A 309 -2.32 8.43 -8.58
N VAL A 310 -2.81 7.80 -7.50
CA VAL A 310 -2.10 7.72 -6.22
C VAL A 310 -0.80 6.92 -6.37
N ALA A 311 -0.84 5.81 -7.11
CA ALA A 311 0.36 5.00 -7.38
C ALA A 311 1.40 5.76 -8.21
N GLN A 312 0.96 6.55 -9.19
CA GLN A 312 1.83 7.38 -10.02
C GLN A 312 2.42 8.59 -9.28
N ASN A 313 1.69 9.15 -8.31
CA ASN A 313 2.06 10.38 -7.61
C ASN A 313 1.95 10.20 -6.08
N PRO A 314 2.68 9.26 -5.46
CA PRO A 314 2.49 8.93 -4.05
C PRO A 314 2.89 10.05 -3.10
N ASP A 315 3.74 10.99 -3.53
CA ASP A 315 4.21 12.12 -2.72
C ASP A 315 3.26 13.34 -2.75
N GLN A 316 2.21 13.30 -3.57
CA GLN A 316 1.16 14.32 -3.56
C GLN A 316 0.35 14.25 -2.26
N ASP A 317 -0.29 15.36 -1.89
CA ASP A 317 -1.26 15.41 -0.81
C ASP A 317 -2.58 14.74 -1.25
N TRP A 318 -2.87 13.59 -0.65
CA TRP A 318 -4.07 12.79 -0.90
C TRP A 318 -5.07 12.85 0.27
N THR A 319 -4.90 13.81 1.20
CA THR A 319 -5.84 14.01 2.32
C THR A 319 -7.16 14.66 1.91
N ALA A 320 -7.16 15.35 0.77
CA ALA A 320 -8.32 15.94 0.11
C ALA A 320 -8.16 15.83 -1.41
N PRO A 321 -8.26 14.61 -1.99
CA PRO A 321 -8.08 14.43 -3.41
C PRO A 321 -9.12 15.25 -4.18
N ALA A 322 -8.70 15.93 -5.24
CA ALA A 322 -9.65 16.40 -6.23
C ALA A 322 -10.45 15.17 -6.69
N PRO A 323 -11.80 15.25 -6.79
CA PRO A 323 -12.59 14.12 -7.25
C PRO A 323 -11.99 13.59 -8.55
N ALA A 324 -11.85 12.26 -8.65
CA ALA A 324 -11.39 11.63 -9.87
C ALA A 324 -12.14 12.24 -11.06
N MET A 325 -11.44 12.61 -12.13
CA MET A 325 -12.12 13.14 -13.31
C MET A 325 -13.01 12.04 -13.85
N VAL A 326 -14.32 12.18 -13.63
CA VAL A 326 -15.31 11.24 -14.12
C VAL A 326 -15.22 11.24 -15.64
N GLU A 327 -15.01 10.06 -16.23
CA GLU A 327 -15.05 9.90 -17.68
C GLU A 327 -16.47 10.27 -18.13
N ASN A 328 -16.64 11.34 -18.91
CA ASN A 328 -17.97 11.74 -19.37
C ASN A 328 -18.51 10.69 -20.36
N ARG A 329 -19.51 9.91 -19.92
CA ARG A 329 -20.17 8.85 -20.70
C ARG A 329 -21.54 9.27 -21.23
N CYS A 330 -21.83 10.57 -21.25
CA CYS A 330 -23.05 11.12 -21.84
C CYS A 330 -22.86 11.33 -23.35
N ASP A 331 -23.81 10.84 -24.17
CA ASP A 331 -23.78 11.02 -25.63
C ASP A 331 -24.21 12.46 -26.02
N GLY A 332 -23.30 13.44 -25.93
CA GLY A 332 -23.50 14.82 -26.43
C GLY A 332 -23.48 15.91 -25.36
N PRO A 333 -23.74 17.19 -25.71
CA PRO A 333 -23.65 18.33 -24.79
C PRO A 333 -24.90 18.46 -23.92
N ASP A 334 -25.31 17.37 -23.26
CA ASP A 334 -26.54 17.29 -22.46
C ASP A 334 -26.46 18.12 -21.17
N GLU A 335 -25.29 18.69 -20.86
CA GLU A 335 -25.09 19.77 -19.88
C GLU A 335 -25.94 21.03 -20.15
N GLN A 336 -26.71 21.08 -21.24
CA GLN A 336 -27.65 22.18 -21.50
C GLN A 336 -28.91 22.15 -20.60
N SER A 337 -29.14 21.05 -19.86
CA SER A 337 -30.19 20.97 -18.82
C SER A 337 -29.68 21.30 -17.40
N GLU A 338 -28.37 21.53 -17.25
CA GLU A 338 -27.72 21.91 -16.00
C GLU A 338 -28.04 23.37 -15.65
N PRO A 339 -28.40 23.63 -14.38
CA PRO A 339 -27.41 23.45 -13.31
C PRO A 339 -27.96 22.74 -12.07
N ASN A 340 -28.71 21.65 -12.20
CA ASN A 340 -29.41 21.01 -11.08
C ASN A 340 -28.54 20.18 -10.13
N ASN A 341 -27.25 20.51 -9.99
CA ASN A 341 -26.27 19.81 -9.17
C ASN A 341 -26.42 20.07 -7.66
N SER A 342 -27.43 20.85 -7.26
CA SER A 342 -27.72 21.16 -5.86
C SER A 342 -29.23 21.23 -5.60
N PRO A 343 -29.66 21.03 -4.34
CA PRO A 343 -31.05 21.19 -3.93
C PRO A 343 -31.68 22.54 -4.33
N MET A 344 -30.88 23.61 -4.34
CA MET A 344 -31.37 24.97 -4.68
C MET A 344 -31.59 25.18 -6.17
N GLN A 345 -31.00 24.31 -7.01
CA GLN A 345 -31.06 24.37 -8.46
C GLN A 345 -31.90 23.24 -9.06
N ALA A 346 -32.64 22.51 -8.21
CA ALA A 346 -33.41 21.35 -8.61
C ALA A 346 -34.34 21.64 -9.81
N ALA A 347 -34.25 20.80 -10.83
CA ALA A 347 -35.07 20.94 -12.03
C ALA A 347 -36.50 20.45 -11.75
N PRO A 348 -37.54 21.10 -12.29
CA PRO A 348 -38.91 20.63 -12.10
C PRO A 348 -39.11 19.28 -12.81
N LEU A 349 -39.69 18.30 -12.11
CA LEU A 349 -40.05 17.00 -12.66
C LEU A 349 -41.57 16.82 -12.60
N GLY A 350 -42.20 16.83 -13.78
CA GLY A 350 -43.63 16.62 -13.96
C GLY A 350 -43.96 15.18 -14.38
N LEU A 351 -45.26 14.84 -14.36
CA LEU A 351 -45.74 13.55 -14.86
C LEU A 351 -45.31 13.33 -16.31
N GLY A 352 -44.87 12.11 -16.61
CA GLY A 352 -44.38 11.73 -17.93
C GLY A 352 -42.89 11.38 -17.91
N ARG A 353 -42.29 11.38 -19.10
CA ARG A 353 -40.91 10.96 -19.33
C ARG A 353 -40.00 12.17 -19.56
N GLN A 354 -38.83 12.16 -18.94
CA GLN A 354 -37.79 13.17 -19.07
C GLN A 354 -36.42 12.50 -19.18
N ALA A 355 -35.53 13.02 -20.02
CA ALA A 355 -34.15 12.55 -20.12
C ALA A 355 -33.24 13.37 -19.18
N GLY A 356 -32.13 12.76 -18.77
CA GLY A 356 -31.07 13.43 -18.02
C GLY A 356 -29.79 12.59 -18.04
N GLY A 357 -28.79 13.02 -17.29
CA GLY A 357 -27.53 12.28 -17.15
C GLY A 357 -26.64 12.90 -16.09
N ILE A 358 -25.89 12.05 -15.38
CA ILE A 358 -24.79 12.49 -14.51
C ILE A 358 -23.53 12.45 -15.36
N CYS A 359 -22.97 13.61 -15.70
CA CYS A 359 -21.86 13.69 -16.67
C CYS A 359 -20.51 14.09 -16.03
N ASP A 360 -20.52 14.83 -14.92
CA ASP A 360 -19.33 15.33 -14.20
C ASP A 360 -19.14 14.68 -12.81
N GLY A 361 -19.98 13.70 -12.46
CA GLY A 361 -19.98 13.01 -11.17
C GLY A 361 -20.78 13.69 -10.07
N HIS A 362 -21.33 14.88 -10.31
CA HIS A 362 -22.24 15.54 -9.37
C HIS A 362 -23.64 14.91 -9.44
N ALA A 363 -24.32 14.90 -8.30
CA ALA A 363 -25.67 14.36 -8.21
C ALA A 363 -26.69 15.37 -8.77
N ASP A 364 -27.71 14.86 -9.46
CA ASP A 364 -28.79 15.67 -10.00
C ASP A 364 -29.97 15.76 -9.04
N PHE A 365 -30.53 16.96 -8.93
CA PHE A 365 -31.69 17.22 -8.11
C PHE A 365 -32.93 17.55 -8.96
N PHE A 366 -34.07 16.98 -8.57
CA PHE A 366 -35.36 17.22 -9.21
C PHE A 366 -36.45 17.56 -8.20
N GLU A 367 -37.30 18.53 -8.51
CA GLU A 367 -38.44 18.92 -7.68
C GLU A 367 -39.73 18.30 -8.24
N VAL A 368 -40.35 17.41 -7.47
CA VAL A 368 -41.70 16.88 -7.73
C VAL A 368 -42.71 17.71 -6.96
N ARG A 369 -43.69 18.27 -7.67
CA ARG A 369 -44.75 19.13 -7.08
C ARG A 369 -46.10 18.43 -6.91
N GLU A 370 -46.16 17.14 -7.24
CA GLU A 370 -47.37 16.34 -7.13
C GLU A 370 -47.82 16.22 -5.68
N THR A 371 -49.07 16.55 -5.40
CA THR A 371 -49.62 16.52 -4.02
C THR A 371 -50.14 15.13 -3.62
N GLY A 372 -50.32 14.23 -4.59
CA GLY A 372 -50.81 12.86 -4.40
C GLY A 372 -49.68 11.82 -4.34
N PRO A 373 -50.02 10.53 -4.26
CA PRO A 373 -49.04 9.45 -4.34
C PRO A 373 -48.50 9.32 -5.78
N TRP A 374 -47.20 9.07 -5.90
CA TRP A 374 -46.51 8.93 -7.17
C TRP A 374 -45.39 7.90 -7.09
N GLN A 375 -44.98 7.41 -8.26
CA GLN A 375 -43.83 6.53 -8.44
C GLN A 375 -42.92 7.14 -9.51
N LEU A 376 -41.62 7.14 -9.25
CA LEU A 376 -40.58 7.54 -10.19
C LEU A 376 -39.76 6.30 -10.56
N ASN A 377 -39.61 6.08 -11.87
CA ASN A 377 -38.67 5.10 -12.41
C ASN A 377 -37.47 5.85 -13.01
N VAL A 378 -36.27 5.37 -12.72
CA VAL A 378 -35.01 5.87 -13.27
C VAL A 378 -34.42 4.74 -14.11
N ASP A 379 -34.48 4.85 -15.43
CA ASP A 379 -33.94 3.85 -16.34
C ASP A 379 -32.52 4.26 -16.77
N PHE A 380 -31.53 3.41 -16.56
CA PHE A 380 -30.14 3.58 -17.00
C PHE A 380 -29.54 2.24 -17.42
N ILE A 381 -28.30 2.25 -17.94
CA ILE A 381 -27.55 1.04 -18.27
C ILE A 381 -26.46 0.89 -17.21
N HIS A 382 -26.57 -0.13 -16.37
CA HIS A 382 -25.64 -0.41 -15.27
C HIS A 382 -24.19 -0.59 -15.77
N ASP A 383 -24.01 -1.19 -16.95
CA ASP A 383 -22.68 -1.33 -17.60
C ASP A 383 -22.03 0.03 -17.95
N VAL A 384 -22.82 1.11 -18.06
CA VAL A 384 -22.33 2.48 -18.32
C VAL A 384 -22.03 3.19 -17.00
N GLY A 385 -22.91 3.06 -16.01
CA GLY A 385 -22.74 3.58 -14.65
C GLY A 385 -23.96 3.27 -13.77
N ASP A 386 -23.71 2.80 -12.53
CA ASP A 386 -24.75 2.45 -11.56
C ASP A 386 -25.30 3.71 -10.87
N LEU A 387 -26.63 3.91 -10.91
CA LEU A 387 -27.27 5.12 -10.40
C LEU A 387 -28.23 4.81 -9.26
N ASP A 388 -28.07 5.52 -8.15
CA ASP A 388 -28.97 5.49 -6.99
C ASP A 388 -29.98 6.65 -7.05
N VAL A 389 -31.18 6.43 -6.51
CA VAL A 389 -32.21 7.49 -6.37
C VAL A 389 -32.72 7.57 -4.94
N ALA A 390 -32.86 8.78 -4.42
CA ALA A 390 -33.42 9.01 -3.08
C ALA A 390 -34.37 10.21 -3.06
N VAL A 391 -35.39 10.14 -2.21
CA VAL A 391 -36.09 11.34 -1.76
C VAL A 391 -35.16 12.08 -0.79
N TRP A 392 -34.95 13.38 -0.98
CA TRP A 392 -34.00 14.20 -0.23
C TRP A 392 -34.69 15.09 0.80
N ASP A 393 -34.15 15.11 2.01
CA ASP A 393 -34.55 16.00 3.09
C ASP A 393 -33.50 17.11 3.28
N THR A 394 -33.87 18.32 2.83
CA THR A 394 -33.01 19.51 2.91
C THR A 394 -32.73 19.99 4.33
N SER A 395 -33.50 19.56 5.34
CA SER A 395 -33.30 19.99 6.73
C SER A 395 -32.11 19.31 7.41
N VAL A 396 -31.77 18.10 6.96
CA VAL A 396 -30.65 17.30 7.45
C VAL A 396 -29.58 17.06 6.37
N ASP A 397 -29.80 17.64 5.19
CA ASP A 397 -28.99 17.47 3.98
C ASP A 397 -28.65 16.00 3.70
N GLY A 398 -29.70 15.18 3.62
CA GLY A 398 -29.56 13.73 3.49
C GLY A 398 -30.81 13.07 2.93
N PRO A 399 -30.73 11.75 2.65
CA PRO A 399 -31.90 11.01 2.18
C PRO A 399 -32.99 10.97 3.26
N LEU A 400 -34.23 11.15 2.84
CA LEU A 400 -35.41 11.02 3.67
C LEU A 400 -35.48 9.60 4.23
N ARG A 401 -35.71 9.50 5.54
CA ARG A 401 -35.86 8.22 6.23
C ARG A 401 -37.31 7.98 6.64
N GLY A 402 -37.81 6.78 6.37
CA GLY A 402 -39.11 6.31 6.81
C GLY A 402 -39.18 6.07 8.33
N GLN A 403 -40.36 5.66 8.82
CA GLN A 403 -40.61 5.47 10.26
C GLN A 403 -39.69 4.42 10.93
N ASN A 404 -39.14 3.50 10.13
CA ASN A 404 -38.22 2.45 10.60
C ASN A 404 -36.73 2.81 10.41
N GLY A 405 -36.43 4.04 9.96
CA GLY A 405 -35.06 4.49 9.69
C GLY A 405 -34.50 4.10 8.32
N GLU A 406 -35.25 3.33 7.53
CA GLU A 406 -34.91 2.97 6.15
C GLU A 406 -34.97 4.20 5.22
N VAL A 407 -34.09 4.23 4.23
CA VAL A 407 -34.07 5.32 3.24
C VAL A 407 -35.22 5.15 2.25
N VAL A 408 -35.90 6.25 1.93
CA VAL A 408 -36.90 6.30 0.86
C VAL A 408 -36.19 6.53 -0.48
N GLY A 409 -35.96 5.46 -1.22
CA GLY A 409 -35.20 5.48 -2.47
C GLY A 409 -35.09 4.10 -3.14
N GLY A 410 -34.40 4.08 -4.28
CA GLY A 410 -33.96 2.87 -4.98
C GLY A 410 -32.44 2.81 -5.00
N PHE A 411 -31.90 1.63 -4.69
CA PHE A 411 -30.46 1.35 -4.51
C PHE A 411 -30.10 -0.08 -4.98
N THR A 412 -30.75 -0.54 -6.04
CA THR A 412 -30.48 -1.86 -6.63
C THR A 412 -29.19 -1.84 -7.46
N GLN A 413 -28.74 -3.01 -7.92
CA GLN A 413 -27.58 -3.13 -8.82
C GLN A 413 -28.01 -3.52 -10.24
N ASP A 414 -29.30 -3.38 -10.54
CA ASP A 414 -29.89 -3.75 -11.83
C ASP A 414 -30.07 -2.50 -12.71
N ASP A 415 -30.44 -2.69 -13.97
CA ASP A 415 -30.75 -1.60 -14.92
C ASP A 415 -32.05 -0.88 -14.51
N GLY A 416 -31.97 -0.02 -13.49
CA GLY A 416 -32.98 0.97 -13.15
C GLY A 416 -33.43 0.97 -11.69
N GLU A 417 -33.84 2.15 -11.23
CA GLU A 417 -34.33 2.35 -9.87
C GLU A 417 -35.79 2.77 -9.81
N ILE A 418 -36.45 2.38 -8.72
CA ILE A 418 -37.85 2.76 -8.45
C ILE A 418 -37.95 3.40 -7.06
N VAL A 419 -38.58 4.57 -6.99
CA VAL A 419 -38.92 5.23 -5.73
C VAL A 419 -40.39 5.65 -5.71
N GLU A 420 -41.05 5.41 -4.58
CA GLU A 420 -42.43 5.80 -4.33
C GLU A 420 -42.52 6.80 -3.17
N HIS A 421 -43.38 7.80 -3.30
CA HIS A 421 -43.62 8.78 -2.24
C HIS A 421 -45.00 9.43 -2.37
N VAL A 422 -45.38 10.24 -1.37
CA VAL A 422 -46.65 10.96 -1.34
C VAL A 422 -46.40 12.44 -1.06
N GLY A 423 -46.89 13.30 -1.96
CA GLY A 423 -46.76 14.74 -1.82
C GLY A 423 -45.47 15.31 -2.45
N PRO A 424 -45.27 16.63 -2.33
CA PRO A 424 -44.13 17.30 -2.93
C PRO A 424 -42.82 16.81 -2.33
N ALA A 425 -41.81 16.65 -3.18
CA ALA A 425 -40.53 16.09 -2.79
C ALA A 425 -39.39 16.66 -3.61
N LEU A 426 -38.20 16.62 -3.00
CA LEU A 426 -36.95 16.77 -3.71
C LEU A 426 -36.38 15.38 -3.95
N ILE A 427 -35.94 15.10 -5.18
CA ILE A 427 -35.32 13.85 -5.59
C ILE A 427 -33.85 14.12 -5.83
N ARG A 428 -32.99 13.22 -5.38
CA ARG A 428 -31.57 13.19 -5.70
C ARG A 428 -31.28 11.92 -6.48
N ILE A 429 -30.65 12.07 -7.64
CA ILE A 429 -30.08 10.97 -8.42
C ILE A 429 -28.57 11.09 -8.29
N SER A 430 -27.90 10.00 -7.96
CA SER A 430 -26.45 10.01 -7.77
C SER A 430 -25.82 8.79 -8.40
N GLY A 431 -24.70 8.98 -9.10
CA GLY A 431 -23.87 7.88 -9.53
C GLY A 431 -23.24 7.20 -8.31
N PHE A 432 -23.40 5.90 -8.20
CA PHE A 432 -22.66 5.11 -7.24
C PHE A 432 -21.17 5.25 -7.57
N GLN A 433 -20.37 5.69 -6.60
CA GLN A 433 -18.93 5.91 -6.78
C GLN A 433 -18.56 6.87 -7.93
N GLY A 434 -19.33 7.95 -8.08
CA GLY A 434 -19.04 8.98 -9.08
C GLY A 434 -19.27 8.52 -10.52
N ALA A 435 -20.03 7.43 -10.71
CA ALA A 435 -20.40 6.94 -12.03
C ALA A 435 -21.09 8.03 -12.88
N SER A 436 -20.73 8.09 -14.16
CA SER A 436 -21.45 8.87 -15.17
C SER A 436 -22.33 7.97 -16.01
N ALA A 437 -23.56 8.38 -16.24
CA ALA A 437 -24.48 7.69 -17.13
C ALA A 437 -25.61 8.61 -17.57
N SER A 438 -26.03 8.47 -18.82
CA SER A 438 -27.33 8.97 -19.26
C SER A 438 -28.44 8.12 -18.67
N TYR A 439 -29.54 8.76 -18.28
CA TYR A 439 -30.72 8.10 -17.72
C TYR A 439 -32.03 8.69 -18.26
N SER A 440 -33.12 7.97 -18.00
CA SER A 440 -34.47 8.37 -18.35
C SER A 440 -35.37 8.28 -17.12
N LEU A 441 -35.99 9.40 -16.76
CA LEU A 441 -36.94 9.51 -15.67
C LEU A 441 -38.35 9.33 -16.18
N THR A 442 -39.14 8.49 -15.51
CA THR A 442 -40.57 8.37 -15.75
C THR A 442 -41.34 8.55 -14.44
N LEU A 443 -42.00 9.70 -14.29
CA LEU A 443 -42.86 9.99 -13.15
C LEU A 443 -44.32 9.64 -13.48
N ILE A 444 -44.94 8.81 -12.66
CA ILE A 444 -46.34 8.38 -12.80
C ILE A 444 -47.13 8.64 -11.52
N ALA A 445 -48.35 9.15 -11.69
CA ALA A 445 -49.31 9.26 -10.59
C ALA A 445 -49.81 7.86 -10.20
N ARG A 446 -49.88 7.59 -8.89
CA ARG A 446 -50.44 6.36 -8.34
C ARG A 446 -51.88 6.64 -7.87
N PRO A 447 -52.80 5.68 -8.03
CA PRO A 447 -54.20 5.85 -7.63
C PRO A 447 -54.42 5.83 -6.11
#